data_AF-A0A8B9MSV7-F1
#
_entry.id   AF-A0A8B9MSV7-F1
#
_cell.length_a   1.000
_cell.length_b   1.000
_cell.length_c   1.000
_cell.angle_alpha   90.00
_cell.angle_beta   90.00
_cell.angle_gamma   90.00
#
_symmetry.space_group_name_H-M   'P 1'
#
loop_
_entity.id
_entity.type
_entity.pdbx_description
1 polymer ?
#
loop_
_entity_poly.entity_id
_entity_poly.type
_entity_poly.pdbx_seq_one_letter_code
_entity_poly.pdbx_strand_id
1 'polypeptide(L)'
;MSQLRAAAGRGLRRSGGRAAPPAGQSRKGASSRGGAPAPAPAPPPAQHLFSDPAEIEALRGNLLAWYDKCKRDLPWRTLAAAETDANRRAYAVWVSEIMLQQTQVATVIDYYNRWMQKWPTLQALAQASLEEVNELWAGLGYYSRGKRLQEAARKVVSQLAGRMPRTAEDLQKLLPGVGRYTAGAIASISYGQATGVVDGNVIRVLCRLRCIGADSSSPAVIDRLWDMANALVDRSRPGDFNQALMELGATVCVPKAPLCGECPVKQHCRARSRVEKELAFASQKLFGKPAPVPDVEDCGVGGCPLCPPATEPWDSSLGVTNFPRKAAKKQPRAVRTATCVLERRGCHGALEYLIVQRPSSGLLAGLWEFPSLTLAQDLQEEKQRKALADHLQAWTGRPVAARNLRLIGEVSLEPDGCSVSPLCSAVGDIAWGEEGRPSLLSLLPSLAPLLRALADSVHLWGNGAVHPPLPASCPFHMPTHIFTGRPHLLSHPSDVCGLLPAPGRGHDAGPCLVPIPLGDGGGVPCLSCVHSHEEGAEST
;
A
#
# COMPACT_ATOMS: atom_id res chain seq x y z
N MET A 1 4.03 57.54 29.96
CA MET A 1 5.09 58.53 30.22
C MET A 1 6.44 57.90 29.92
N SER A 2 7.46 58.69 29.52
CA SER A 2 8.91 58.42 29.67
C SER A 2 9.51 57.16 28.98
N GLN A 3 10.68 57.16 28.32
CA GLN A 3 11.60 58.18 27.76
C GLN A 3 12.37 57.43 26.64
N LEU A 4 12.45 57.88 25.39
CA LEU A 4 13.43 58.85 24.87
C LEU A 4 14.89 58.67 25.35
N ARG A 5 15.73 58.11 24.50
CA ARG A 5 17.11 58.60 24.24
C ARG A 5 17.43 58.44 22.75
N ALA A 6 18.26 59.34 22.22
CA ALA A 6 18.55 59.49 20.79
C ALA A 6 19.94 60.12 20.57
N ALA A 7 20.25 60.36 19.29
CA ALA A 7 21.34 61.17 18.72
C ALA A 7 22.65 60.46 18.31
N ALA A 8 23.45 60.99 17.37
CA ALA A 8 23.17 61.77 16.14
C ALA A 8 24.49 62.08 15.38
N GLY A 9 24.38 62.36 14.07
CA GLY A 9 25.41 63.04 13.28
C GLY A 9 26.24 62.11 12.39
N ARG A 10 26.78 62.57 11.24
CA ARG A 10 26.79 63.92 10.64
C ARG A 10 26.46 63.84 9.14
N GLY A 11 26.24 64.98 8.46
CA GLY A 11 26.05 64.99 7.01
C GLY A 11 26.12 66.38 6.36
N LEU A 12 26.25 66.39 5.03
CA LEU A 12 26.13 67.53 4.11
C LEU A 12 25.31 67.01 2.90
N ARG A 13 24.19 67.60 2.42
CA ARG A 13 23.97 68.95 1.83
C ARG A 13 24.92 69.19 0.65
N ARG A 14 24.50 69.29 -0.62
CA ARG A 14 23.49 70.17 -1.28
C ARG A 14 23.15 69.59 -2.69
N SER A 15 22.16 70.04 -3.49
CA SER A 15 20.87 70.72 -3.28
C SER A 15 20.11 70.94 -4.61
N GLY A 16 18.78 70.74 -4.65
CA GLY A 16 17.89 71.16 -5.75
C GLY A 16 17.56 70.05 -6.78
N GLY A 17 16.36 69.99 -7.37
CA GLY A 17 15.14 70.76 -7.05
C GLY A 17 13.90 70.40 -7.92
N ARG A 18 12.71 70.51 -7.31
CA ARG A 18 11.34 70.51 -7.89
C ARG A 18 10.86 69.33 -8.77
N ALA A 19 9.98 68.53 -8.15
CA ALA A 19 8.75 67.87 -8.62
C ALA A 19 8.38 67.80 -10.13
N ALA A 20 7.78 66.65 -10.51
CA ALA A 20 7.07 66.43 -11.78
C ALA A 20 5.64 65.84 -11.54
N PRO A 21 4.69 65.96 -12.51
CA PRO A 21 3.25 65.75 -12.29
C PRO A 21 2.72 64.36 -12.73
N PRO A 22 1.41 64.04 -12.53
CA PRO A 22 0.85 62.70 -12.73
C PRO A 22 0.25 62.42 -14.13
N ALA A 23 0.12 61.12 -14.42
CA ALA A 23 -0.88 60.47 -15.27
C ALA A 23 -1.27 61.10 -16.63
N GLY A 24 -0.59 60.69 -17.71
CA GLY A 24 -1.07 60.84 -19.09
C GLY A 24 -1.68 59.54 -19.64
N GLN A 25 -2.91 59.60 -20.14
CA GLN A 25 -3.52 58.48 -20.88
C GLN A 25 -2.94 58.38 -22.30
N SER A 26 -2.73 57.16 -22.82
CA SER A 26 -2.40 56.95 -24.24
C SER A 26 -3.22 55.78 -24.80
N ARG A 27 -4.03 56.07 -25.82
CA ARG A 27 -4.87 55.07 -26.49
C ARG A 27 -4.02 54.21 -27.42
N LYS A 28 -4.01 52.89 -27.21
CA LYS A 28 -3.71 51.90 -28.25
C LYS A 28 -4.87 50.89 -28.31
N GLY A 29 -5.45 50.73 -29.48
CA GLY A 29 -6.65 49.90 -29.66
C GLY A 29 -6.35 48.41 -29.48
N ALA A 30 -7.10 47.74 -28.61
CA ALA A 30 -7.04 46.30 -28.46
C ALA A 30 -7.71 45.63 -29.67
N SER A 31 -6.91 45.17 -30.63
CA SER A 31 -7.40 44.33 -31.73
C SER A 31 -7.76 42.95 -31.17
N SER A 32 -9.05 42.74 -30.90
CA SER A 32 -9.60 41.49 -30.40
C SER A 32 -9.63 40.42 -31.49
N ARG A 33 -8.45 39.95 -31.92
CA ARG A 33 -8.32 38.68 -32.64
C ARG A 33 -8.67 37.55 -31.67
N GLY A 34 -9.97 37.20 -31.63
CA GLY A 34 -10.43 36.01 -30.96
C GLY A 34 -9.74 34.80 -31.58
N GLY A 35 -8.77 34.24 -30.87
CA GLY A 35 -8.25 32.92 -31.20
C GLY A 35 -9.40 31.94 -31.05
N ALA A 36 -9.82 31.32 -32.16
CA ALA A 36 -10.78 30.23 -32.09
C ALA A 36 -10.24 29.15 -31.13
N PRO A 37 -11.09 28.52 -30.30
CA PRO A 37 -10.64 27.36 -29.52
C PRO A 37 -10.01 26.35 -30.49
N ALA A 38 -8.87 25.79 -30.10
CA ALA A 38 -8.18 24.80 -30.94
C ALA A 38 -9.18 23.71 -31.33
N PRO A 39 -9.26 23.33 -32.62
CA PRO A 39 -10.28 22.39 -33.09
C PRO A 39 -10.20 21.12 -32.25
N ALA A 40 -11.34 20.68 -31.72
CA ALA A 40 -11.40 19.50 -30.87
C ALA A 40 -10.72 18.34 -31.60
N PRO A 41 -9.81 17.58 -30.93
CA PRO A 41 -9.04 16.54 -31.59
C PRO A 41 -10.01 15.56 -32.23
N ALA A 42 -9.78 15.28 -33.52
CA ALA A 42 -10.69 14.45 -34.32
C ALA A 42 -11.00 13.13 -33.59
N PRO A 43 -12.28 12.68 -33.61
CA PRO A 43 -12.66 11.46 -32.90
C PRO A 43 -11.76 10.31 -33.36
N PRO A 44 -11.27 9.45 -32.44
CA PRO A 44 -10.39 8.37 -32.81
C PRO A 44 -11.12 7.43 -33.80
N PRO A 45 -10.40 6.82 -34.74
CA PRO A 45 -10.96 5.85 -35.68
C PRO A 45 -11.87 4.82 -35.00
N ALA A 46 -12.95 4.45 -35.68
CA ALA A 46 -13.99 3.56 -35.14
C ALA A 46 -13.44 2.24 -34.57
N GLN A 47 -12.32 1.74 -35.11
CA GLN A 47 -11.62 0.57 -34.58
C GLN A 47 -11.17 0.67 -33.12
N HIS A 48 -11.07 1.87 -32.54
CA HIS A 48 -10.70 2.09 -31.15
C HIS A 48 -11.89 2.33 -30.21
N LEU A 49 -13.12 2.36 -30.72
CA LEU A 49 -14.33 2.76 -29.98
C LEU A 49 -15.32 1.60 -29.82
N PHE A 50 -16.16 1.68 -28.79
CA PHE A 50 -17.36 0.86 -28.66
C PHE A 50 -18.56 1.69 -29.10
N SER A 51 -18.86 1.63 -30.40
CA SER A 51 -19.87 2.49 -31.05
C SER A 51 -21.20 1.77 -31.31
N ASP A 52 -21.21 0.44 -31.37
CA ASP A 52 -22.42 -0.36 -31.56
C ASP A 52 -23.01 -0.79 -30.19
N PRO A 53 -24.26 -0.41 -29.87
CA PRO A 53 -24.94 -0.89 -28.67
C PRO A 53 -25.11 -2.42 -28.62
N ALA A 54 -25.26 -3.10 -29.75
CA ALA A 54 -25.43 -4.56 -29.79
C ALA A 54 -24.11 -5.27 -29.43
N GLU A 55 -22.98 -4.81 -29.94
CA GLU A 55 -21.65 -5.26 -29.51
C GLU A 55 -21.42 -5.06 -28.01
N ILE A 56 -21.78 -3.90 -27.46
CA ILE A 56 -21.64 -3.60 -26.02
C ILE A 56 -22.46 -4.56 -25.18
N GLU A 57 -23.72 -4.80 -25.56
CA GLU A 57 -24.62 -5.66 -24.79
C GLU A 57 -24.23 -7.15 -24.88
N ALA A 58 -23.80 -7.61 -26.05
CA ALA A 58 -23.21 -8.93 -26.22
C ALA A 58 -21.92 -9.10 -25.40
N LEU A 59 -21.07 -8.06 -25.32
CA LEU A 59 -19.86 -8.08 -24.49
C LEU A 59 -20.21 -8.18 -23.00
N ARG A 60 -21.17 -7.38 -22.51
CA ARG A 60 -21.68 -7.45 -21.13
C ARG A 60 -22.21 -8.83 -20.78
N GLY A 61 -23.14 -9.37 -21.59
CA GLY A 61 -23.76 -10.67 -21.35
C GLY A 61 -22.73 -11.80 -21.28
N ASN A 62 -21.82 -11.88 -22.26
CA ASN A 62 -20.76 -12.88 -22.29
C ASN A 62 -19.78 -12.75 -21.10
N LEU A 63 -19.41 -11.52 -20.73
CA LEU A 63 -18.47 -11.26 -19.63
C LEU A 63 -19.07 -11.59 -18.25
N LEU A 64 -20.32 -11.19 -18.01
CA LEU A 64 -21.03 -11.45 -16.75
C LEU A 64 -21.36 -12.95 -16.60
N ALA A 65 -21.85 -13.62 -17.65
CA ALA A 65 -22.15 -15.05 -17.62
C ALA A 65 -20.89 -15.91 -17.38
N TRP A 66 -19.75 -15.51 -17.94
CA TRP A 66 -18.45 -16.12 -17.60
C TRP A 66 -18.05 -15.83 -16.15
N TYR A 67 -18.17 -14.59 -15.70
CA TYR A 67 -17.79 -14.20 -14.34
C TYR A 67 -18.60 -14.96 -13.28
N ASP A 68 -19.90 -15.10 -13.44
CA ASP A 68 -20.73 -15.84 -12.48
C ASP A 68 -20.37 -17.33 -12.37
N LYS A 69 -19.82 -17.93 -13.43
CA LYS A 69 -19.31 -19.31 -13.44
C LYS A 69 -17.85 -19.44 -12.97
N CYS A 70 -17.01 -18.43 -13.24
CA CYS A 70 -15.55 -18.54 -13.15
C CYS A 70 -14.88 -17.60 -12.14
N LYS A 71 -15.63 -16.73 -11.44
CA LYS A 71 -15.08 -15.86 -10.39
C LYS A 71 -14.50 -16.67 -9.25
N ARG A 72 -13.27 -16.35 -8.85
CA ARG A 72 -12.64 -16.92 -7.66
C ARG A 72 -13.42 -16.47 -6.41
N ASP A 73 -13.67 -17.42 -5.51
CA ASP A 73 -14.04 -17.10 -4.13
C ASP A 73 -12.86 -16.37 -3.47
N LEU A 74 -13.17 -15.26 -2.81
CA LEU A 74 -12.24 -14.35 -2.18
C LEU A 74 -12.96 -13.73 -0.97
N PRO A 75 -12.35 -13.63 0.22
CA PRO A 75 -13.07 -13.22 1.44
C PRO A 75 -13.81 -11.89 1.31
N TRP A 76 -13.23 -10.90 0.62
CA TRP A 76 -13.86 -9.60 0.37
C TRP A 76 -15.05 -9.66 -0.60
N ARG A 77 -15.07 -10.59 -1.57
CA ARG A 77 -16.24 -10.79 -2.45
C ARG A 77 -17.39 -11.40 -1.67
N THR A 78 -17.10 -12.46 -0.91
CA THR A 78 -18.09 -13.23 -0.15
C THR A 78 -18.66 -12.39 0.99
N LEU A 79 -17.83 -11.58 1.68
CA LEU A 79 -18.30 -10.56 2.62
C LEU A 79 -19.14 -9.48 1.91
N ALA A 80 -18.66 -8.89 0.81
CA ALA A 80 -19.40 -7.82 0.12
C ALA A 80 -20.78 -8.26 -0.42
N ALA A 81 -20.91 -9.53 -0.82
CA ALA A 81 -22.18 -10.10 -1.27
C ALA A 81 -23.14 -10.45 -0.12
N ALA A 82 -22.62 -10.91 1.03
CA ALA A 82 -23.44 -11.32 2.18
C ALA A 82 -23.80 -10.15 3.13
N GLU A 83 -22.98 -9.10 3.19
CA GLU A 83 -23.19 -7.97 4.10
C GLU A 83 -24.36 -7.09 3.67
N THR A 84 -25.23 -6.77 4.64
CA THR A 84 -26.45 -5.98 4.46
C THR A 84 -26.26 -4.51 4.81
N ASP A 85 -25.38 -4.16 5.76
CA ASP A 85 -25.07 -2.75 6.05
C ASP A 85 -24.17 -2.17 4.94
N ALA A 86 -24.69 -1.15 4.26
CA ALA A 86 -24.01 -0.54 3.13
C ALA A 86 -22.68 0.17 3.50
N ASN A 87 -22.52 0.66 4.72
CA ASN A 87 -21.26 1.26 5.19
C ASN A 87 -20.24 0.17 5.50
N ARG A 88 -20.65 -0.92 6.14
CA ARG A 88 -19.79 -2.07 6.47
C ARG A 88 -19.35 -2.81 5.20
N ARG A 89 -20.25 -2.96 4.22
CA ARG A 89 -19.94 -3.44 2.87
C ARG A 89 -18.91 -2.54 2.18
N ALA A 90 -19.15 -1.22 2.15
CA ALA A 90 -18.24 -0.27 1.51
C ALA A 90 -16.87 -0.19 2.19
N TYR A 91 -16.83 -0.28 3.52
CA TYR A 91 -15.61 -0.40 4.30
C TYR A 91 -14.84 -1.69 3.95
N ALA A 92 -15.53 -2.83 3.95
CA ALA A 92 -14.92 -4.12 3.65
C ALA A 92 -14.36 -4.21 2.23
N VAL A 93 -15.04 -3.62 1.23
CA VAL A 93 -14.53 -3.47 -0.14
C VAL A 93 -13.32 -2.54 -0.15
N TRP A 94 -13.41 -1.37 0.50
CA TRP A 94 -12.33 -0.38 0.56
C TRP A 94 -11.04 -0.94 1.17
N VAL A 95 -11.13 -1.73 2.25
CA VAL A 95 -9.97 -2.42 2.86
C VAL A 95 -9.27 -3.30 1.82
N SER A 96 -10.00 -4.17 1.11
CA SER A 96 -9.41 -5.02 0.06
C SER A 96 -8.82 -4.21 -1.09
N GLU A 97 -9.50 -3.15 -1.54
CA GLU A 97 -9.03 -2.30 -2.64
C GLU A 97 -7.77 -1.51 -2.30
N ILE A 98 -7.57 -1.13 -1.03
CA ILE A 98 -6.30 -0.53 -0.58
C ILE A 98 -5.22 -1.61 -0.44
N MET A 99 -5.54 -2.80 0.09
CA MET A 99 -4.57 -3.89 0.25
C MET A 99 -4.06 -4.46 -1.09
N LEU A 100 -4.91 -4.56 -2.12
CA LEU A 100 -4.56 -5.09 -3.45
C LEU A 100 -3.65 -4.15 -4.27
N GLN A 101 -3.50 -2.89 -3.89
CA GLN A 101 -2.62 -1.93 -4.60
C GLN A 101 -1.15 -2.38 -4.58
N GLN A 102 -0.67 -2.92 -5.71
CA GLN A 102 0.69 -3.45 -5.86
C GLN A 102 1.00 -4.61 -4.89
N THR A 103 0.01 -5.42 -4.54
CA THR A 103 0.18 -6.62 -3.70
C THR A 103 -0.64 -7.78 -4.28
N GLN A 104 -0.10 -9.00 -4.23
CA GLN A 104 -0.73 -10.16 -4.86
C GLN A 104 -1.94 -10.66 -4.08
N VAL A 105 -2.98 -11.13 -4.80
CA VAL A 105 -4.24 -11.63 -4.23
C VAL A 105 -4.01 -12.67 -3.14
N ALA A 106 -3.12 -13.65 -3.39
CA ALA A 106 -2.80 -14.71 -2.42
C ALA A 106 -2.22 -14.16 -1.11
N THR A 107 -1.37 -13.14 -1.17
CA THR A 107 -0.80 -12.47 0.01
C THR A 107 -1.87 -11.67 0.78
N VAL A 108 -2.83 -11.06 0.07
CA VAL A 108 -3.84 -10.18 0.70
C VAL A 108 -4.86 -10.98 1.53
N ILE A 109 -5.16 -12.24 1.20
CA ILE A 109 -6.17 -13.07 1.91
C ILE A 109 -5.94 -13.10 3.42
N ASP A 110 -4.75 -13.46 3.89
CA ASP A 110 -4.45 -13.60 5.32
C ASP A 110 -4.37 -12.27 6.08
N TYR A 111 -4.06 -11.18 5.38
CA TYR A 111 -4.06 -9.84 5.96
C TYR A 111 -5.47 -9.29 6.06
N TYR A 112 -6.28 -9.48 5.02
CA TYR A 112 -7.68 -9.09 4.99
C TYR A 112 -8.48 -9.78 6.10
N ASN A 113 -8.32 -11.10 6.24
CA ASN A 113 -9.03 -11.87 7.26
C ASN A 113 -8.70 -11.39 8.68
N ARG A 114 -7.41 -11.24 9.03
CA ARG A 114 -6.99 -10.72 10.35
C ARG A 114 -7.44 -9.28 10.58
N TRP A 115 -7.38 -8.43 9.55
CA TRP A 115 -7.80 -7.03 9.63
C TRP A 115 -9.31 -6.91 9.88
N MET A 116 -10.15 -7.59 9.09
CA MET A 116 -11.60 -7.55 9.25
C MET A 116 -12.08 -8.26 10.53
N GLN A 117 -11.28 -9.18 11.09
CA GLN A 117 -11.51 -9.77 12.41
C GLN A 117 -11.24 -8.77 13.54
N LYS A 118 -10.12 -8.03 13.50
CA LYS A 118 -9.78 -7.03 14.55
C LYS A 118 -10.62 -5.76 14.44
N TRP A 119 -10.86 -5.29 13.21
CA TRP A 119 -11.62 -4.08 12.91
C TRP A 119 -12.75 -4.40 11.92
N PRO A 120 -13.89 -4.91 12.38
CA PRO A 120 -15.02 -5.25 11.52
C PRO A 120 -15.80 -4.02 11.01
N THR A 121 -15.46 -2.81 11.44
CA THR A 121 -16.15 -1.54 11.12
C THR A 121 -15.18 -0.35 11.05
N LEU A 122 -15.64 0.74 10.42
CA LEU A 122 -14.95 2.03 10.38
C LEU A 122 -14.69 2.62 11.77
N GLN A 123 -15.64 2.44 12.68
CA GLN A 123 -15.58 2.90 14.06
C GLN A 123 -14.44 2.21 14.81
N ALA A 124 -14.34 0.88 14.67
CA ALA A 124 -13.27 0.10 15.29
C ALA A 124 -11.88 0.50 14.76
N LEU A 125 -11.73 0.67 13.44
CA LEU A 125 -10.47 1.14 12.84
C LEU A 125 -10.12 2.58 13.24
N ALA A 126 -11.12 3.47 13.36
CA ALA A 126 -10.89 4.86 13.74
C ALA A 126 -10.36 5.00 15.17
N GLN A 127 -10.79 4.10 16.08
CA GLN A 127 -10.37 4.05 17.48
C GLN A 127 -8.99 3.41 17.70
N ALA A 128 -8.53 2.56 16.79
CA ALA A 128 -7.22 1.92 16.87
C ALA A 128 -6.05 2.92 16.96
N SER A 129 -4.92 2.50 17.52
CA SER A 129 -3.66 3.27 17.48
C SER A 129 -3.01 3.21 16.08
N LEU A 130 -1.96 4.01 15.83
CA LEU A 130 -1.22 3.91 14.56
C LEU A 130 -0.27 2.69 14.57
N GLU A 131 0.22 2.34 15.74
CA GLU A 131 1.12 1.24 16.05
C GLU A 131 0.41 -0.10 15.75
N GLU A 132 -0.80 -0.30 16.28
CA GLU A 132 -1.62 -1.48 15.97
C GLU A 132 -1.89 -1.63 14.46
N VAL A 133 -2.14 -0.52 13.75
CA VAL A 133 -2.36 -0.51 12.30
C VAL A 133 -1.08 -0.88 11.56
N ASN A 134 0.07 -0.39 12.00
CA ASN A 134 1.37 -0.77 11.43
C ASN A 134 1.72 -2.24 11.72
N GLU A 135 1.33 -2.80 12.87
CA GLU A 135 1.48 -4.22 13.22
C GLU A 135 0.65 -5.13 12.30
N LEU A 136 -0.65 -4.87 12.11
CA LEU A 136 -1.45 -5.68 11.18
C LEU A 136 -1.10 -5.45 9.70
N TRP A 137 -0.51 -4.30 9.35
CA TRP A 137 0.04 -4.03 8.01
C TRP A 137 1.48 -4.57 7.80
N ALA A 138 2.12 -5.09 8.86
CA ALA A 138 3.53 -5.50 8.83
C ALA A 138 3.78 -6.61 7.82
N GLY A 139 4.63 -6.33 6.82
CA GLY A 139 4.94 -7.23 5.70
C GLY A 139 4.14 -6.97 4.42
N LEU A 140 3.00 -6.25 4.44
CA LEU A 140 2.21 -5.97 3.24
C LEU A 140 2.81 -4.87 2.34
N GLY A 141 3.76 -4.09 2.88
CA GLY A 141 4.45 -3.01 2.16
C GLY A 141 3.59 -1.77 1.92
N TYR A 142 4.25 -0.67 1.52
CA TYR A 142 3.64 0.65 1.33
C TYR A 142 2.76 1.07 2.53
N TYR A 143 3.30 1.06 3.74
CA TYR A 143 2.61 1.32 5.02
C TYR A 143 1.78 2.61 5.08
N SER A 144 2.13 3.61 4.27
CA SER A 144 1.32 4.84 4.10
C SER A 144 -0.10 4.56 3.59
N ARG A 145 -0.37 3.38 3.00
CA ARG A 145 -1.71 2.88 2.70
C ARG A 145 -2.54 2.64 3.97
N GLY A 146 -2.04 1.84 4.91
CA GLY A 146 -2.72 1.53 6.17
C GLY A 146 -2.95 2.79 7.02
N LYS A 147 -1.93 3.65 7.14
CA LYS A 147 -2.06 4.96 7.80
C LYS A 147 -3.16 5.82 7.17
N ARG A 148 -3.19 5.99 5.85
CA ARG A 148 -4.22 6.80 5.15
C ARG A 148 -5.62 6.20 5.27
N LEU A 149 -5.74 4.88 5.26
CA LEU A 149 -6.99 4.16 5.49
C LEU A 149 -7.55 4.45 6.89
N GLN A 150 -6.70 4.48 7.94
CA GLN A 150 -7.09 4.90 9.28
C GLN A 150 -7.43 6.41 9.35
N GLU A 151 -6.60 7.29 8.78
CA GLU A 151 -6.86 8.74 8.72
C GLU A 151 -8.21 9.06 8.07
N ALA A 152 -8.52 8.37 6.97
CA ALA A 152 -9.78 8.49 6.26
C ALA A 152 -10.96 7.88 7.05
N ALA A 153 -10.79 6.74 7.74
CA ALA A 153 -11.82 6.17 8.61
C ALA A 153 -12.15 7.11 9.79
N ARG A 154 -11.13 7.70 10.44
CA ARG A 154 -11.31 8.74 11.46
C ARG A 154 -12.06 9.95 10.91
N LYS A 155 -11.78 10.37 9.67
CA LYS A 155 -12.54 11.44 8.99
C LYS A 155 -14.02 11.07 8.76
N VAL A 156 -14.32 9.85 8.31
CA VAL A 156 -15.70 9.37 8.11
C VAL A 156 -16.47 9.39 9.44
N VAL A 157 -15.87 8.88 10.52
CA VAL A 157 -16.51 8.87 11.84
C VAL A 157 -16.74 10.28 12.38
N SER A 158 -15.73 11.14 12.36
CA SER A 158 -15.79 12.48 12.98
C SER A 158 -16.48 13.57 12.16
N GLN A 159 -16.39 13.54 10.82
CA GLN A 159 -16.88 14.61 9.95
C GLN A 159 -18.08 14.20 9.07
N LEU A 160 -18.32 12.89 8.88
CA LEU A 160 -19.43 12.36 8.08
C LEU A 160 -20.41 11.51 8.93
N ALA A 161 -20.38 11.67 10.26
CA ALA A 161 -21.22 10.95 11.22
C ALA A 161 -21.19 9.42 11.06
N GLY A 162 -20.03 8.85 10.69
CA GLY A 162 -19.85 7.42 10.45
C GLY A 162 -20.45 6.90 9.14
N ARG A 163 -21.03 7.77 8.30
CA ARG A 163 -21.66 7.40 7.03
C ARG A 163 -20.64 7.49 5.89
N MET A 164 -20.44 6.40 5.17
CA MET A 164 -19.58 6.41 3.98
C MET A 164 -20.22 7.23 2.85
N PRO A 165 -19.44 8.04 2.10
CA PRO A 165 -19.93 8.66 0.88
C PRO A 165 -20.40 7.60 -0.12
N ARG A 166 -21.47 7.90 -0.88
CA ARG A 166 -22.14 6.92 -1.77
C ARG A 166 -21.83 7.06 -3.25
N THR A 167 -21.22 8.15 -3.68
CA THR A 167 -20.79 8.33 -5.07
C THR A 167 -19.26 8.23 -5.19
N ALA A 168 -18.76 7.79 -6.33
CA ALA A 168 -17.32 7.80 -6.64
C ALA A 168 -16.74 9.22 -6.59
N GLU A 169 -17.53 10.24 -6.94
CA GLU A 169 -17.11 11.63 -6.89
C GLU A 169 -16.87 12.08 -5.42
N ASP A 170 -17.81 11.79 -4.52
CA ASP A 170 -17.67 12.14 -3.10
C ASP A 170 -16.61 11.29 -2.40
N LEU A 171 -16.51 9.99 -2.74
CA LEU A 171 -15.45 9.11 -2.23
C LEU A 171 -14.06 9.65 -2.59
N GLN A 172 -13.85 10.08 -3.84
CA GLN A 172 -12.58 10.64 -4.30
C GLN A 172 -12.30 12.05 -3.72
N LYS A 173 -13.33 12.89 -3.55
CA LYS A 173 -13.18 14.25 -2.98
C LYS A 173 -12.96 14.24 -1.47
N LEU A 174 -13.66 13.37 -0.74
CA LEU A 174 -13.75 13.45 0.72
C LEU A 174 -12.73 12.55 1.44
N LEU A 175 -12.33 11.40 0.88
CA LEU A 175 -11.51 10.42 1.61
C LEU A 175 -10.02 10.50 1.21
N PRO A 176 -9.10 10.84 2.14
CA PRO A 176 -7.68 10.91 1.82
C PRO A 176 -7.13 9.54 1.42
N GLY A 177 -6.35 9.50 0.34
CA GLY A 177 -5.80 8.27 -0.24
C GLY A 177 -6.72 7.52 -1.19
N VAL A 178 -7.99 7.92 -1.36
CA VAL A 178 -8.92 7.32 -2.33
C VAL A 178 -8.80 8.01 -3.69
N GLY A 179 -8.19 7.32 -4.66
CA GLY A 179 -8.14 7.78 -6.06
C GLY A 179 -9.31 7.30 -6.92
N ARG A 180 -9.41 7.81 -8.15
CA ARG A 180 -10.47 7.49 -9.16
C ARG A 180 -10.78 5.99 -9.27
N TYR A 181 -9.75 5.14 -9.28
CA TYR A 181 -9.87 3.68 -9.24
C TYR A 181 -10.66 3.19 -8.01
N THR A 182 -10.14 3.43 -6.81
CA THR A 182 -10.73 2.92 -5.56
C THR A 182 -12.11 3.52 -5.29
N ALA A 183 -12.34 4.77 -5.67
CA ALA A 183 -13.65 5.41 -5.59
C ALA A 183 -14.69 4.71 -6.47
N GLY A 184 -14.35 4.45 -7.75
CA GLY A 184 -15.23 3.71 -8.66
C GLY A 184 -15.47 2.27 -8.24
N ALA A 185 -14.43 1.59 -7.72
CA ALA A 185 -14.54 0.22 -7.20
C ALA A 185 -15.53 0.15 -6.01
N ILE A 186 -15.34 0.98 -4.98
CA ILE A 186 -16.25 1.04 -3.83
C ILE A 186 -17.66 1.41 -4.29
N ALA A 187 -17.83 2.42 -5.14
CA ALA A 187 -19.15 2.90 -5.55
C ALA A 187 -19.95 1.88 -6.38
N SER A 188 -19.29 1.21 -7.33
CA SER A 188 -19.93 0.22 -8.20
C SER A 188 -20.22 -1.10 -7.46
N ILE A 189 -19.29 -1.59 -6.62
CA ILE A 189 -19.45 -2.85 -5.88
C ILE A 189 -20.40 -2.69 -4.68
N SER A 190 -20.32 -1.59 -3.94
CA SER A 190 -21.03 -1.46 -2.65
C SER A 190 -22.44 -0.86 -2.80
N TYR A 191 -22.60 0.08 -3.73
CA TYR A 191 -23.81 0.88 -3.90
C TYR A 191 -24.46 0.79 -5.29
N GLY A 192 -23.89 0.00 -6.20
CA GLY A 192 -24.43 -0.16 -7.55
C GLY A 192 -24.32 1.07 -8.44
N GLN A 193 -23.40 2.01 -8.18
CA GLN A 193 -23.21 3.15 -9.09
C GLN A 193 -22.66 2.66 -10.44
N ALA A 194 -23.35 3.01 -11.53
CA ALA A 194 -22.92 2.75 -12.90
C ALA A 194 -21.73 3.65 -13.30
N THR A 195 -20.54 3.30 -12.81
CA THR A 195 -19.25 3.90 -13.16
C THR A 195 -18.24 2.81 -13.47
N GLY A 196 -17.50 2.96 -14.57
CA GLY A 196 -16.44 2.05 -14.95
C GLY A 196 -15.22 2.18 -14.03
N VAL A 197 -14.36 1.16 -14.00
CA VAL A 197 -13.13 1.13 -13.21
C VAL A 197 -11.96 0.71 -14.10
N VAL A 198 -10.79 1.36 -13.95
CA VAL A 198 -9.59 1.08 -14.75
C VAL A 198 -8.37 0.83 -13.86
N ASP A 199 -7.84 -0.39 -13.91
CA ASP A 199 -6.60 -0.84 -13.27
C ASP A 199 -5.60 -1.40 -14.30
N GLY A 200 -4.47 -1.94 -13.84
CA GLY A 200 -3.47 -2.59 -14.71
C GLY A 200 -3.97 -3.81 -15.49
N ASN A 201 -5.05 -4.46 -15.05
CA ASN A 201 -5.73 -5.56 -15.74
C ASN A 201 -6.70 -5.03 -16.80
N VAL A 202 -7.58 -4.09 -16.44
CA VAL A 202 -8.53 -3.44 -17.37
C VAL A 202 -7.81 -2.70 -18.49
N ILE A 203 -6.73 -1.96 -18.21
CA ILE A 203 -5.87 -1.33 -19.23
C ILE A 203 -5.45 -2.37 -20.28
N ARG A 204 -4.99 -3.55 -19.83
CA ARG A 204 -4.52 -4.61 -20.72
C ARG A 204 -5.65 -5.27 -21.52
N VAL A 205 -6.83 -5.45 -20.93
CA VAL A 205 -8.02 -5.96 -21.61
C VAL A 205 -8.48 -4.97 -22.68
N LEU A 206 -8.73 -3.70 -22.32
CA LEU A 206 -9.24 -2.68 -23.23
C LEU A 206 -8.28 -2.39 -24.39
N CYS A 207 -6.97 -2.27 -24.14
CA CYS A 207 -5.99 -2.08 -25.21
C CYS A 207 -5.95 -3.26 -26.20
N ARG A 208 -6.21 -4.50 -25.76
CA ARG A 208 -6.32 -5.68 -26.64
C ARG A 208 -7.67 -5.75 -27.36
N LEU A 209 -8.76 -5.41 -26.68
CA LEU A 209 -10.08 -5.36 -27.32
C LEU A 209 -10.13 -4.35 -28.47
N ARG A 210 -9.38 -3.24 -28.36
CA ARG A 210 -9.43 -2.08 -29.27
C ARG A 210 -8.10 -1.66 -29.90
N CYS A 211 -7.13 -2.57 -29.99
CA CYS A 211 -5.83 -2.36 -30.66
C CYS A 211 -5.09 -1.06 -30.29
N ILE A 212 -5.17 -0.64 -29.03
CA ILE A 212 -4.53 0.60 -28.56
C ILE A 212 -3.05 0.31 -28.29
N GLY A 213 -2.21 0.73 -29.23
CA GLY A 213 -0.76 0.53 -29.24
C GLY A 213 0.06 1.74 -28.80
N ALA A 214 -0.56 2.91 -28.64
CA ALA A 214 0.06 4.05 -27.99
C ALA A 214 0.42 3.74 -26.52
N ASP A 215 1.32 4.52 -25.92
CA ASP A 215 1.78 4.28 -24.55
C ASP A 215 0.62 4.33 -23.55
N SER A 216 0.36 3.18 -22.93
CA SER A 216 -0.71 3.00 -21.93
C SER A 216 -0.44 3.68 -20.59
N SER A 217 0.72 4.35 -20.42
CA SER A 217 0.97 5.24 -19.28
C SER A 217 0.67 6.71 -19.56
N SER A 218 0.43 7.10 -20.82
CA SER A 218 0.15 8.48 -21.21
C SER A 218 -1.25 8.95 -20.77
N PRO A 219 -1.43 10.20 -20.30
CA PRO A 219 -2.73 10.69 -19.82
C PRO A 219 -3.86 10.58 -20.85
N ALA A 220 -3.59 10.91 -22.11
CA ALA A 220 -4.59 10.87 -23.19
C ALA A 220 -5.09 9.44 -23.49
N VAL A 221 -4.23 8.43 -23.37
CA VAL A 221 -4.63 7.02 -23.47
C VAL A 221 -5.40 6.59 -22.22
N ILE A 222 -4.90 6.94 -21.02
CA ILE A 222 -5.57 6.64 -19.74
C ILE A 222 -7.01 7.17 -19.71
N ASP A 223 -7.24 8.44 -20.07
CA ASP A 223 -8.59 9.00 -20.07
C ASP A 223 -9.50 8.33 -21.12
N ARG A 224 -8.98 7.97 -22.30
CA ARG A 224 -9.77 7.19 -23.28
C ARG A 224 -10.10 5.78 -22.78
N LEU A 225 -9.23 5.15 -22.00
CA LEU A 225 -9.52 3.87 -21.34
C LEU A 225 -10.61 4.03 -20.27
N TRP A 226 -10.65 5.16 -19.55
CA TRP A 226 -11.76 5.50 -18.64
C TRP A 226 -13.07 5.80 -19.37
N ASP A 227 -13.05 6.48 -20.52
CA ASP A 227 -14.24 6.68 -21.35
C ASP A 227 -14.87 5.34 -21.76
N MET A 228 -14.03 4.41 -22.27
CA MET A 228 -14.51 3.08 -22.67
C MET A 228 -15.00 2.26 -21.48
N ALA A 229 -14.35 2.32 -20.32
CA ALA A 229 -14.86 1.66 -19.12
C ALA A 229 -16.23 2.19 -18.70
N ASN A 230 -16.46 3.50 -18.78
CA ASN A 230 -17.77 4.12 -18.48
C ASN A 230 -18.83 3.85 -19.57
N ALA A 231 -18.45 3.68 -20.84
CA ALA A 231 -19.36 3.28 -21.90
C ALA A 231 -19.78 1.80 -21.79
N LEU A 232 -18.82 0.94 -21.42
CA LEU A 232 -19.02 -0.51 -21.32
C LEU A 232 -19.75 -0.95 -20.04
N VAL A 233 -19.53 -0.27 -18.91
CA VAL A 233 -20.03 -0.72 -17.61
C VAL A 233 -21.52 -1.07 -17.67
N ASP A 234 -21.89 -2.22 -17.11
CA ASP A 234 -23.28 -2.62 -17.06
C ASP A 234 -24.08 -1.72 -16.10
N ARG A 235 -25.31 -1.37 -16.48
CA ARG A 235 -26.16 -0.46 -15.70
C ARG A 235 -26.93 -1.15 -14.58
N SER A 236 -27.06 -2.48 -14.62
CA SER A 236 -27.77 -3.27 -13.61
C SER A 236 -26.82 -3.90 -12.57
N ARG A 237 -25.62 -4.28 -13.00
CA ARG A 237 -24.59 -4.99 -12.23
C ARG A 237 -23.20 -4.35 -12.41
N PRO A 238 -23.01 -3.04 -12.19
CA PRO A 238 -21.73 -2.36 -12.45
C PRO A 238 -20.58 -2.91 -11.61
N GLY A 239 -20.84 -3.28 -10.35
CA GLY A 239 -19.85 -3.90 -9.47
C GLY A 239 -19.35 -5.24 -9.98
N ASP A 240 -20.24 -6.13 -10.41
CA ASP A 240 -19.87 -7.41 -11.03
C ASP A 240 -19.16 -7.19 -12.37
N PHE A 241 -19.63 -6.25 -13.20
CA PHE A 241 -19.00 -5.96 -14.48
C PHE A 241 -17.55 -5.49 -14.32
N ASN A 242 -17.31 -4.54 -13.41
CA ASN A 242 -15.95 -4.05 -13.12
C ASN A 242 -15.07 -5.19 -12.58
N GLN A 243 -15.58 -5.99 -11.64
CA GLN A 243 -14.87 -7.17 -11.15
C GLN A 243 -14.61 -8.23 -12.22
N ALA A 244 -15.55 -8.44 -13.15
CA ALA A 244 -15.41 -9.37 -14.27
C ALA A 244 -14.32 -8.93 -15.25
N LEU A 245 -14.24 -7.62 -15.55
CA LEU A 245 -13.22 -7.06 -16.42
C LEU A 245 -11.82 -7.14 -15.80
N MET A 246 -11.72 -6.94 -14.47
CA MET A 246 -10.50 -7.15 -13.70
C MET A 246 -10.11 -8.64 -13.62
N GLU A 247 -11.07 -9.53 -13.34
CA GLU A 247 -10.87 -10.99 -13.26
C GLU A 247 -10.43 -11.57 -14.61
N LEU A 248 -11.04 -11.12 -15.71
CA LEU A 248 -10.68 -11.50 -17.07
C LEU A 248 -9.22 -11.15 -17.37
N GLY A 249 -8.79 -9.94 -17.01
CA GLY A 249 -7.38 -9.56 -17.14
C GLY A 249 -6.47 -10.41 -16.26
N ALA A 250 -6.86 -10.68 -15.01
CA ALA A 250 -6.06 -11.40 -14.03
C ALA A 250 -5.89 -12.91 -14.33
N THR A 251 -6.87 -13.55 -14.98
CA THR A 251 -6.91 -15.03 -15.13
C THR A 251 -6.80 -15.53 -16.57
N VAL A 252 -7.33 -14.79 -17.55
CA VAL A 252 -7.41 -15.23 -18.96
C VAL A 252 -6.57 -14.36 -19.88
N CYS A 253 -6.82 -13.05 -19.86
CA CYS A 253 -6.11 -12.05 -20.67
C CYS A 253 -4.82 -11.59 -19.95
N VAL A 254 -4.03 -12.55 -19.47
CA VAL A 254 -2.79 -12.36 -18.70
C VAL A 254 -1.67 -11.67 -19.51
N PRO A 255 -0.61 -11.13 -18.88
CA PRO A 255 0.43 -10.37 -19.57
C PRO A 255 1.15 -11.13 -20.68
N LYS A 256 1.71 -12.31 -20.35
CA LYS A 256 2.36 -13.26 -21.28
C LYS A 256 1.41 -14.44 -21.54
N ALA A 257 1.43 -15.00 -22.75
CA ALA A 257 0.64 -16.18 -23.14
C ALA A 257 -0.85 -16.17 -22.71
N PRO A 258 -1.65 -15.14 -23.09
CA PRO A 258 -3.07 -15.09 -22.73
C PRO A 258 -3.90 -16.22 -23.35
N LEU A 259 -4.87 -16.72 -22.58
CA LEU A 259 -5.76 -17.83 -22.93
C LEU A 259 -6.87 -17.40 -23.91
N CYS A 260 -6.47 -16.91 -25.09
CA CYS A 260 -7.38 -16.31 -26.06
C CYS A 260 -8.48 -17.26 -26.56
N GLY A 261 -8.24 -18.58 -26.56
CA GLY A 261 -9.23 -19.60 -26.94
C GLY A 261 -10.43 -19.66 -26.00
N GLU A 262 -10.17 -19.57 -24.69
CA GLU A 262 -11.15 -19.65 -23.61
C GLU A 262 -11.84 -18.30 -23.32
N CYS A 263 -11.26 -17.19 -23.78
CA CYS A 263 -11.77 -15.85 -23.52
C CYS A 263 -13.24 -15.66 -23.95
N PRO A 264 -14.16 -15.27 -23.03
CA PRO A 264 -15.58 -15.14 -23.34
C PRO A 264 -15.88 -14.02 -24.35
N VAL A 265 -15.10 -12.94 -24.30
CA VAL A 265 -15.25 -11.77 -25.17
C VAL A 265 -14.35 -11.84 -26.43
N LYS A 266 -13.85 -13.03 -26.79
CA LYS A 266 -12.91 -13.23 -27.91
C LYS A 266 -13.38 -12.65 -29.25
N GLN A 267 -14.68 -12.73 -29.53
CA GLN A 267 -15.30 -12.21 -30.76
C GLN A 267 -15.27 -10.67 -30.86
N HIS A 268 -15.17 -9.96 -29.73
CA HIS A 268 -15.08 -8.50 -29.65
C HIS A 268 -13.62 -8.00 -29.61
N CYS A 269 -12.64 -8.91 -29.72
CA CYS A 269 -11.23 -8.61 -29.50
C CYS A 269 -10.50 -8.31 -30.83
N ARG A 270 -10.36 -7.02 -31.17
CA ARG A 270 -9.71 -6.60 -32.42
C ARG A 270 -8.24 -7.05 -32.50
N ALA A 271 -7.51 -7.14 -31.38
CA ALA A 271 -6.15 -7.69 -31.40
C ALA A 271 -6.11 -9.19 -31.74
N ARG A 272 -7.10 -9.97 -31.29
CA ARG A 272 -7.23 -11.39 -31.66
C ARG A 272 -7.56 -11.50 -33.16
N SER A 273 -8.54 -10.73 -33.64
CA SER A 273 -8.93 -10.71 -35.05
C SER A 273 -7.76 -10.34 -35.96
N ARG A 274 -6.89 -9.40 -35.56
CA ARG A 274 -5.65 -9.08 -36.29
C ARG A 274 -4.71 -10.28 -36.40
N VAL A 275 -4.44 -10.99 -35.30
CA VAL A 275 -3.60 -12.21 -35.32
C VAL A 275 -4.22 -13.30 -36.20
N GLU A 276 -5.54 -13.48 -36.16
CA GLU A 276 -6.25 -14.46 -37.00
C GLU A 276 -6.17 -14.09 -38.49
N LYS A 277 -6.31 -12.80 -38.85
CA LYS A 277 -6.07 -12.30 -40.21
C LYS A 277 -4.63 -12.54 -40.67
N GLU A 278 -3.64 -12.28 -39.83
CA GLU A 278 -2.22 -12.47 -40.17
C GLU A 278 -1.83 -13.94 -40.32
N LEU A 279 -2.36 -14.85 -39.48
CA LEU A 279 -2.17 -16.30 -39.62
C LEU A 279 -2.85 -16.87 -40.87
N ALA A 280 -4.05 -16.38 -41.19
CA ALA A 280 -4.75 -16.73 -42.43
C ALA A 280 -3.98 -16.22 -43.67
N PHE A 281 -3.45 -15.00 -43.64
CA PHE A 281 -2.61 -14.45 -44.70
C PHE A 281 -1.31 -15.23 -44.90
N ALA A 282 -0.60 -15.55 -43.81
CA ALA A 282 0.62 -16.36 -43.86
C ALA A 282 0.35 -17.74 -44.50
N SER A 283 -0.78 -18.36 -44.16
CA SER A 283 -1.24 -19.62 -44.75
C SER A 283 -1.58 -19.47 -46.23
N GLN A 284 -2.35 -18.44 -46.62
CA GLN A 284 -2.69 -18.17 -48.03
C GLN A 284 -1.45 -17.93 -48.91
N LYS A 285 -0.42 -17.27 -48.36
CA LYS A 285 0.86 -17.03 -49.05
C LYS A 285 1.63 -18.34 -49.32
N LEU A 286 1.57 -19.32 -48.41
CA LEU A 286 2.13 -20.67 -48.64
C LEU A 286 1.39 -21.43 -49.74
N PHE A 287 0.10 -21.15 -49.96
CA PHE A 287 -0.71 -21.73 -51.04
C PHE A 287 -0.75 -20.85 -52.31
N GLY A 288 0.18 -19.91 -52.48
CA GLY A 288 0.37 -19.15 -53.72
C GLY A 288 -0.78 -18.21 -54.12
N LYS A 289 -1.73 -17.93 -53.21
CA LYS A 289 -2.84 -17.00 -53.50
C LYS A 289 -2.38 -15.54 -53.39
N PRO A 290 -2.93 -14.63 -54.21
CA PRO A 290 -2.60 -13.21 -54.13
C PRO A 290 -2.97 -12.64 -52.77
N ALA A 291 -2.23 -11.62 -52.33
CA ALA A 291 -2.47 -10.96 -51.06
C ALA A 291 -3.88 -10.30 -51.04
N PRO A 292 -4.63 -10.40 -49.92
CA PRO A 292 -5.80 -9.57 -49.71
C PRO A 292 -5.44 -8.08 -49.78
N VAL A 293 -6.36 -7.27 -50.30
CA VAL A 293 -6.27 -5.80 -50.22
C VAL A 293 -6.21 -5.40 -48.74
N PRO A 294 -5.38 -4.42 -48.34
CA PRO A 294 -5.38 -3.90 -46.98
C PRO A 294 -6.79 -3.52 -46.51
N ASP A 295 -7.11 -3.87 -45.27
CA ASP A 295 -8.40 -3.57 -44.67
C ASP A 295 -8.57 -2.05 -44.53
N VAL A 296 -9.73 -1.53 -44.94
CA VAL A 296 -10.03 -0.09 -44.90
C VAL A 296 -10.11 0.46 -43.47
N GLU A 297 -10.26 -0.41 -42.46
CA GLU A 297 -10.15 -0.03 -41.04
C GLU A 297 -8.70 0.00 -40.51
N ASP A 298 -7.71 -0.63 -41.18
CA ASP A 298 -6.33 -0.67 -40.65
C ASP A 298 -5.65 0.70 -40.84
N CYS A 299 -5.47 1.42 -39.73
CA CYS A 299 -5.20 2.86 -39.72
C CYS A 299 -3.74 3.23 -40.07
N GLY A 300 -3.29 2.86 -41.27
CA GLY A 300 -1.93 3.10 -41.78
C GLY A 300 -1.68 4.45 -42.46
N VAL A 301 -2.70 5.31 -42.62
CA VAL A 301 -2.63 6.52 -43.48
C VAL A 301 -2.82 7.84 -42.69
N GLY A 302 -2.96 7.79 -41.36
CA GLY A 302 -3.14 8.98 -40.53
C GLY A 302 -2.57 8.81 -39.13
N GLY A 303 -2.02 9.89 -38.56
CA GLY A 303 -1.35 9.91 -37.25
C GLY A 303 -2.31 9.74 -36.07
N CYS A 304 -2.96 8.59 -35.95
CA CYS A 304 -3.88 8.29 -34.86
C CYS A 304 -3.14 8.21 -33.52
N PRO A 305 -3.54 8.99 -32.48
CA PRO A 305 -2.86 9.00 -31.19
C PRO A 305 -3.09 7.76 -30.32
N LEU A 306 -3.80 6.74 -30.83
CA LEU A 306 -4.05 5.46 -30.15
C LEU A 306 -3.38 4.26 -30.84
N CYS A 307 -2.95 4.40 -32.10
CA CYS A 307 -2.20 3.37 -32.83
C CYS A 307 -0.80 3.15 -32.24
N PRO A 308 -0.13 2.01 -32.53
CA PRO A 308 1.31 1.87 -32.30
C PRO A 308 2.08 3.02 -32.98
N PRO A 309 3.12 3.59 -32.33
CA PRO A 309 3.94 4.62 -32.94
C PRO A 309 4.78 4.04 -34.07
N ALA A 310 5.03 4.81 -35.14
CA ALA A 310 5.79 4.33 -36.30
C ALA A 310 7.24 3.89 -35.98
N THR A 311 7.81 4.35 -34.86
CA THR A 311 9.11 3.92 -34.33
C THR A 311 9.10 2.49 -33.78
N GLU A 312 7.92 1.97 -33.43
CA GLU A 312 7.73 0.60 -32.97
C GLU A 312 6.56 -0.03 -33.76
N PRO A 313 6.79 -0.57 -34.96
CA PRO A 313 5.72 -1.23 -35.72
C PRO A 313 5.15 -2.47 -34.99
N TRP A 314 4.12 -3.06 -35.57
CA TRP A 314 3.57 -4.34 -35.10
C TRP A 314 4.58 -5.49 -35.30
N ASP A 315 4.72 -6.34 -34.28
CA ASP A 315 5.55 -7.55 -34.31
C ASP A 315 4.66 -8.80 -34.29
N SER A 316 4.64 -9.58 -35.38
CA SER A 316 3.80 -10.76 -35.49
C SER A 316 4.18 -11.90 -34.53
N SER A 317 5.41 -11.92 -34.00
CA SER A 317 5.85 -12.92 -33.01
C SER A 317 5.19 -12.72 -31.63
N LEU A 318 4.82 -11.48 -31.30
CA LEU A 318 4.12 -11.13 -30.07
C LEU A 318 2.60 -11.34 -30.16
N GLY A 319 2.03 -11.32 -31.38
CA GLY A 319 0.59 -11.38 -31.60
C GLY A 319 -0.18 -10.40 -30.70
N VAL A 320 -1.15 -10.89 -29.93
CA VAL A 320 -1.94 -10.03 -29.02
C VAL A 320 -1.13 -9.37 -27.90
N THR A 321 0.11 -9.82 -27.61
CA THR A 321 0.97 -9.17 -26.61
C THR A 321 1.71 -7.94 -27.15
N ASN A 322 1.47 -7.54 -28.40
CA ASN A 322 1.73 -6.17 -28.89
C ASN A 322 1.00 -5.10 -28.06
N PHE A 323 -0.05 -5.48 -27.31
CA PHE A 323 -0.85 -4.58 -26.49
C PHE A 323 -0.94 -5.08 -25.04
N PRO A 324 -0.99 -4.17 -24.04
CA PRO A 324 -0.74 -2.73 -24.13
C PRO A 324 0.77 -2.44 -24.19
N ARG A 325 1.16 -1.37 -24.87
CA ARG A 325 2.55 -0.90 -24.86
C ARG A 325 2.82 0.01 -23.68
N LYS A 326 4.06 -0.01 -23.20
CA LYS A 326 4.53 0.74 -22.03
C LYS A 326 5.95 1.21 -22.26
N ALA A 327 6.21 2.49 -21.99
CA ALA A 327 7.56 3.02 -21.98
C ALA A 327 8.49 2.20 -21.05
N ALA A 328 9.75 2.04 -21.44
CA ALA A 328 10.75 1.33 -20.65
C ALA A 328 10.94 2.01 -19.27
N LYS A 329 10.93 1.22 -18.19
CA LYS A 329 11.18 1.75 -16.84
C LYS A 329 12.63 2.20 -16.72
N LYS A 330 12.85 3.44 -16.28
CA LYS A 330 14.16 3.91 -15.83
C LYS A 330 14.65 3.06 -14.64
N GLN A 331 15.92 2.69 -14.63
CA GLN A 331 16.51 1.94 -13.51
C GLN A 331 16.38 2.72 -12.18
N PRO A 332 16.09 2.04 -11.05
CA PRO A 332 16.12 2.65 -9.72
C PRO A 332 17.50 3.23 -9.37
N ARG A 333 17.52 4.26 -8.52
CA ARG A 333 18.77 4.77 -7.93
C ARG A 333 19.21 3.85 -6.80
N ALA A 334 20.43 3.31 -6.88
CA ALA A 334 21.08 2.64 -5.75
C ALA A 334 21.36 3.63 -4.60
N VAL A 335 21.10 3.21 -3.36
CA VAL A 335 21.33 3.98 -2.13
C VAL A 335 21.91 3.04 -1.08
N ARG A 336 23.09 3.37 -0.53
CA ARG A 336 23.70 2.62 0.58
C ARG A 336 23.32 3.28 1.91
N THR A 337 22.93 2.47 2.89
CA THR A 337 22.56 2.93 4.24
C THR A 337 23.21 2.01 5.25
N ALA A 338 24.05 2.56 6.12
CA ALA A 338 24.60 1.82 7.24
C ALA A 338 23.58 1.84 8.39
N THR A 339 23.41 0.70 9.05
CA THR A 339 22.45 0.50 10.14
C THR A 339 23.21 -0.03 11.36
N CYS A 340 23.07 0.61 12.51
CA CYS A 340 23.83 0.28 13.71
C CYS A 340 22.96 -0.38 14.76
N VAL A 341 23.29 -1.61 15.11
CA VAL A 341 22.72 -2.32 16.26
C VAL A 341 23.58 -2.03 17.47
N LEU A 342 22.99 -1.34 18.45
CA LEU A 342 23.55 -1.14 19.79
C LEU A 342 22.81 -2.00 20.79
N GLU A 343 23.56 -2.74 21.60
CA GLU A 343 23.06 -3.58 22.68
C GLU A 343 23.54 -3.07 24.05
N ARG A 344 22.77 -3.34 25.10
CA ARG A 344 23.19 -3.22 26.50
C ARG A 344 22.70 -4.42 27.31
N ARG A 345 23.30 -4.64 28.48
CA ARG A 345 22.72 -5.50 29.52
C ARG A 345 21.81 -4.67 30.42
N GLY A 346 20.55 -5.06 30.51
CA GLY A 346 19.54 -4.49 31.40
C GLY A 346 19.74 -4.89 32.87
N CYS A 347 18.91 -4.34 33.74
CA CYS A 347 18.96 -4.53 35.20
C CYS A 347 18.85 -6.00 35.68
N HIS A 348 18.33 -6.90 34.85
CA HIS A 348 18.22 -8.34 35.12
C HIS A 348 19.16 -9.20 34.24
N GLY A 349 20.17 -8.60 33.60
CA GLY A 349 21.10 -9.29 32.70
C GLY A 349 20.53 -9.64 31.31
N ALA A 350 19.25 -9.37 31.07
CA ALA A 350 18.62 -9.43 29.75
C ALA A 350 19.32 -8.48 28.77
N LEU A 351 19.36 -8.84 27.48
CA LEU A 351 19.82 -7.93 26.43
C LEU A 351 18.70 -6.96 26.04
N GLU A 352 19.06 -5.68 25.95
CA GLU A 352 18.20 -4.61 25.46
C GLU A 352 18.87 -3.91 24.27
N TYR A 353 18.08 -3.43 23.31
CA TYR A 353 18.59 -2.85 22.06
C TYR A 353 18.04 -1.44 21.82
N LEU A 354 18.88 -0.54 21.33
CA LEU A 354 18.44 0.80 20.95
C LEU A 354 17.69 0.75 19.61
N ILE A 355 16.40 1.10 19.64
CA ILE A 355 15.56 1.34 18.45
C ILE A 355 15.01 2.77 18.48
N VAL A 356 14.73 3.32 17.31
CA VAL A 356 14.22 4.68 17.10
C VAL A 356 13.00 4.65 16.20
N GLN A 357 12.02 5.52 16.45
CA GLN A 357 10.86 5.67 15.57
C GLN A 357 11.19 6.63 14.42
N ARG A 358 10.92 6.22 13.18
CA ARG A 358 11.09 7.08 12.01
C ARG A 358 10.10 8.25 12.04
N PRO A 359 10.44 9.43 11.50
CA PRO A 359 9.55 10.59 11.46
C PRO A 359 8.15 10.29 10.92
N SER A 360 7.16 11.06 11.35
CA SER A 360 5.73 10.85 11.01
C SER A 360 5.38 11.07 9.52
N SER A 361 6.35 11.47 8.71
CA SER A 361 6.26 11.67 7.25
C SER A 361 7.52 11.18 6.53
N GLY A 362 7.44 11.01 5.20
CA GLY A 362 8.54 10.50 4.37
C GLY A 362 8.57 8.98 4.18
N LEU A 363 9.74 8.42 3.86
CA LEU A 363 9.93 6.99 3.62
C LEU A 363 9.82 6.19 4.93
N LEU A 364 8.96 5.17 4.94
CA LEU A 364 8.73 4.26 6.08
C LEU A 364 8.31 4.99 7.37
N ALA A 365 7.55 6.06 7.21
CA ALA A 365 7.14 6.97 8.28
C ALA A 365 6.42 6.29 9.46
N GLY A 366 6.81 6.63 10.69
CA GLY A 366 6.21 6.13 11.94
C GLY A 366 6.56 4.69 12.34
N LEU A 367 7.35 3.98 11.53
CA LEU A 367 7.83 2.63 11.86
C LEU A 367 9.10 2.66 12.73
N TRP A 368 9.36 1.57 13.42
CA TRP A 368 10.54 1.40 14.27
C TRP A 368 11.73 0.84 13.49
N GLU A 369 12.92 1.42 13.73
CA GLU A 369 14.17 0.95 13.15
C GLU A 369 15.35 0.97 14.12
N PHE A 370 16.43 0.24 13.78
CA PHE A 370 17.74 0.51 14.35
C PHE A 370 18.31 1.82 13.78
N PRO A 371 19.05 2.63 14.55
CA PRO A 371 19.66 3.87 14.08
C PRO A 371 20.38 3.70 12.73
N SER A 372 19.98 4.49 11.73
CA SER A 372 20.40 4.32 10.34
C SER A 372 20.89 5.63 9.71
N LEU A 373 21.94 5.54 8.89
CA LEU A 373 22.57 6.67 8.21
C LEU A 373 22.78 6.35 6.73
N THR A 374 22.15 7.14 5.85
CA THR A 374 22.40 7.07 4.40
C THR A 374 23.82 7.54 4.11
N LEU A 375 24.61 6.69 3.46
CA LEU A 375 25.99 6.98 3.11
C LEU A 375 26.08 7.68 1.75
N ALA A 376 26.98 8.66 1.64
CA ALA A 376 27.41 9.14 0.34
C ALA A 376 28.20 8.05 -0.40
N GLN A 377 28.17 8.09 -1.73
CA GLN A 377 28.94 7.17 -2.56
C GLN A 377 30.44 7.38 -2.32
N ASP A 378 31.20 6.28 -2.40
CA ASP A 378 32.66 6.24 -2.40
C ASP A 378 33.39 6.82 -1.16
N LEU A 379 32.67 6.98 -0.04
CA LEU A 379 33.29 7.27 1.26
C LEU A 379 34.17 6.10 1.73
N GLN A 380 35.42 6.41 2.10
CA GLN A 380 36.32 5.45 2.78
C GLN A 380 35.73 4.99 4.12
N GLU A 381 35.92 3.72 4.46
CA GLU A 381 35.28 3.05 5.60
C GLU A 381 35.49 3.79 6.94
N GLU A 382 36.69 4.29 7.22
CA GLU A 382 36.99 5.03 8.46
C GLU A 382 36.16 6.33 8.58
N LYS A 383 35.88 7.01 7.46
CA LYS A 383 34.99 8.17 7.42
C LYS A 383 33.52 7.76 7.63
N GLN A 384 33.11 6.59 7.17
CA GLN A 384 31.78 6.03 7.44
C GLN A 384 31.64 5.69 8.94
N ARG A 385 32.61 4.97 9.52
CA ARG A 385 32.64 4.64 10.96
C ARG A 385 32.61 5.89 11.84
N LYS A 386 33.33 6.95 11.46
CA LYS A 386 33.23 8.24 12.16
C LYS A 386 31.82 8.85 12.04
N ALA A 387 31.27 8.96 10.83
CA ALA A 387 29.94 9.55 10.64
C ALA A 387 28.84 8.77 11.38
N LEU A 388 28.98 7.45 11.51
CA LEU A 388 28.11 6.60 12.33
C LEU A 388 28.30 6.84 13.83
N ALA A 389 29.54 6.97 14.31
CA ALA A 389 29.83 7.31 15.70
C ALA A 389 29.24 8.70 16.08
N ASP A 390 29.45 9.70 15.23
CA ASP A 390 28.90 11.06 15.39
C ASP A 390 27.35 11.03 15.39
N HIS A 391 26.72 10.22 14.52
CA HIS A 391 25.26 10.03 14.47
C HIS A 391 24.71 9.30 15.71
N LEU A 392 25.38 8.24 16.18
CA LEU A 392 24.99 7.52 17.38
C LEU A 392 25.16 8.38 18.64
N GLN A 393 26.18 9.22 18.71
CA GLN A 393 26.35 10.19 19.80
C GLN A 393 25.19 11.19 19.88
N ALA A 394 24.54 11.54 18.77
CA ALA A 394 23.36 12.41 18.77
C ALA A 394 22.13 11.73 19.41
N TRP A 395 21.95 10.42 19.22
CA TRP A 395 20.90 9.64 19.89
C TRP A 395 21.24 9.30 21.34
N THR A 396 22.50 8.94 21.60
CA THR A 396 22.98 8.42 22.88
C THR A 396 23.73 9.47 23.71
N GLY A 397 23.55 10.77 23.47
CA GLY A 397 24.03 11.88 24.32
C GLY A 397 25.49 11.84 24.84
N ARG A 398 26.35 10.97 24.29
CA ARG A 398 27.64 10.55 24.84
C ARG A 398 28.56 10.11 23.69
N PRO A 399 29.89 10.27 23.78
CA PRO A 399 30.79 9.84 22.72
C PRO A 399 30.79 8.33 22.48
N VAL A 400 30.36 7.91 21.29
CA VAL A 400 30.54 6.53 20.83
C VAL A 400 31.92 6.43 20.16
N ALA A 401 32.83 5.64 20.72
CA ALA A 401 34.17 5.51 20.15
C ALA A 401 34.09 4.69 18.84
N ALA A 402 34.46 5.28 17.69
CA ALA A 402 34.37 4.62 16.38
C ALA A 402 35.13 3.28 16.27
N ARG A 403 36.15 3.05 17.12
CA ARG A 403 36.86 1.77 17.27
C ARG A 403 36.00 0.63 17.86
N ASN A 404 34.92 0.94 18.57
CA ASN A 404 33.97 -0.04 19.11
C ASN A 404 32.94 -0.48 18.06
N LEU A 405 32.77 0.31 16.99
CA LEU A 405 31.91 -0.06 15.86
C LEU A 405 32.61 -1.12 15.00
N ARG A 406 32.00 -2.31 14.94
CA ARG A 406 32.46 -3.41 14.08
C ARG A 406 31.53 -3.52 12.88
N LEU A 407 32.10 -3.37 11.68
CA LEU A 407 31.46 -3.87 10.47
C LEU A 407 31.53 -5.40 10.52
N ILE A 408 30.38 -6.07 10.33
CA ILE A 408 30.33 -7.53 10.16
C ILE A 408 29.89 -7.88 8.71
N GLY A 409 29.40 -6.89 7.94
CA GLY A 409 29.17 -6.95 6.49
C GLY A 409 28.00 -6.11 5.97
N GLU A 410 27.34 -6.56 4.90
CA GLU A 410 26.44 -5.76 4.05
C GLU A 410 25.27 -6.60 3.48
N VAL A 411 24.12 -5.96 3.30
CA VAL A 411 22.88 -6.56 2.75
C VAL A 411 22.37 -5.71 1.60
N SER A 412 22.16 -6.31 0.43
CA SER A 412 21.61 -5.63 -0.75
C SER A 412 20.16 -6.04 -0.98
N LEU A 413 19.28 -5.03 -1.03
CA LEU A 413 17.85 -5.18 -1.33
C LEU A 413 17.62 -4.83 -2.81
N GLU A 414 17.58 -5.84 -3.67
CA GLU A 414 17.30 -5.70 -5.09
C GLU A 414 15.82 -5.97 -5.41
N PRO A 415 15.29 -5.52 -6.57
CA PRO A 415 13.88 -5.69 -6.92
C PRO A 415 13.40 -7.15 -6.95
N ASP A 416 14.31 -8.08 -7.28
CA ASP A 416 14.03 -9.50 -7.50
C ASP A 416 14.58 -10.40 -6.37
N GLY A 417 15.20 -9.83 -5.32
CA GLY A 417 15.74 -10.61 -4.20
C GLY A 417 16.52 -9.81 -3.16
N CYS A 418 16.78 -10.43 -2.01
CA CYS A 418 17.66 -9.92 -0.96
C CYS A 418 18.92 -10.77 -0.91
N SER A 419 20.09 -10.18 -1.15
CA SER A 419 21.38 -10.85 -0.96
C SER A 419 22.01 -10.41 0.37
N VAL A 420 22.34 -11.39 1.19
CA VAL A 420 22.82 -11.22 2.56
C VAL A 420 24.26 -11.75 2.63
N SER A 421 25.23 -10.86 2.82
CA SER A 421 26.55 -11.23 3.37
C SER A 421 26.41 -11.34 4.90
N PRO A 422 27.44 -11.79 5.67
CA PRO A 422 27.47 -11.60 7.13
C PRO A 422 27.14 -10.14 7.55
N LEU A 423 26.61 -9.87 8.75
CA LEU A 423 25.76 -8.66 8.99
C LEU A 423 26.31 -7.55 9.92
N CYS A 424 25.80 -7.35 11.16
CA CYS A 424 26.25 -6.21 11.99
C CYS A 424 25.95 -6.37 13.49
N SER A 425 26.91 -6.01 14.35
CA SER A 425 26.69 -5.61 15.74
C SER A 425 27.82 -4.68 16.24
N ALA A 426 27.48 -3.74 17.11
CA ALA A 426 28.46 -2.93 17.85
C ALA A 426 28.33 -3.19 19.35
N VAL A 427 29.36 -3.79 19.94
CA VAL A 427 29.42 -4.07 21.38
C VAL A 427 30.08 -2.88 22.09
N GLY A 428 29.37 -2.28 23.04
CA GLY A 428 29.92 -1.22 23.88
C GLY A 428 28.97 -0.78 24.98
N ASP A 429 29.45 -0.75 26.21
CA ASP A 429 28.65 -0.37 27.38
C ASP A 429 28.27 1.11 27.35
N ILE A 430 27.00 1.41 27.05
CA ILE A 430 26.43 2.76 27.15
C ILE A 430 25.20 2.73 28.08
N ALA A 431 25.31 3.37 29.24
CA ALA A 431 24.24 3.41 30.23
C ALA A 431 23.17 4.47 29.90
N TRP A 432 21.90 4.05 29.93
CA TRP A 432 20.71 4.87 29.63
C TRP A 432 19.63 4.74 30.70
N GLY A 433 18.76 5.74 30.78
CA GLY A 433 17.58 5.72 31.65
C GLY A 433 16.59 4.63 31.27
N GLU A 434 15.60 4.43 32.13
CA GLU A 434 14.54 3.44 31.94
C GLU A 434 13.40 4.02 31.09
N GLU A 435 12.92 3.28 30.10
CA GLU A 435 11.50 2.92 29.92
C GLU A 435 11.30 1.98 28.71
N GLY A 436 10.25 1.15 28.76
CA GLY A 436 9.76 0.38 27.62
C GLY A 436 10.34 -1.04 27.44
N ARG A 437 9.49 -2.06 27.56
CA ARG A 437 9.77 -3.44 27.08
C ARG A 437 9.30 -3.60 25.62
N PRO A 438 10.07 -4.21 24.71
CA PRO A 438 9.65 -4.40 23.32
C PRO A 438 8.66 -5.57 23.16
N SER A 439 7.37 -5.28 23.03
CA SER A 439 6.34 -6.25 22.61
C SER A 439 6.06 -6.13 21.11
N LEU A 440 6.45 -7.13 20.31
CA LEU A 440 6.03 -7.37 18.91
C LEU A 440 5.95 -6.15 17.97
N LEU A 441 6.86 -5.18 18.15
CA LEU A 441 6.86 -3.91 17.41
C LEU A 441 6.93 -4.11 15.88
N SER A 442 6.21 -3.26 15.14
CA SER A 442 6.21 -3.22 13.67
C SER A 442 7.53 -2.68 13.09
N LEU A 443 8.57 -3.51 13.15
CA LEU A 443 9.89 -3.21 12.60
C LEU A 443 9.89 -3.16 11.07
N LEU A 444 10.87 -2.45 10.49
CA LEU A 444 11.03 -2.42 9.03
C LEU A 444 11.31 -3.85 8.47
N PRO A 445 10.78 -4.20 7.28
CA PRO A 445 11.09 -5.48 6.62
C PRO A 445 12.58 -5.71 6.37
N SER A 446 13.38 -4.64 6.21
CA SER A 446 14.84 -4.68 6.09
C SER A 446 15.56 -5.16 7.36
N LEU A 447 14.89 -5.16 8.52
CA LEU A 447 15.47 -5.56 9.80
C LEU A 447 15.19 -7.02 10.16
N ALA A 448 14.22 -7.67 9.51
CA ALA A 448 13.96 -9.10 9.73
C ALA A 448 15.16 -10.01 9.30
N PRO A 449 15.92 -9.70 8.23
CA PRO A 449 17.22 -10.34 7.98
C PRO A 449 18.25 -10.05 9.09
N LEU A 450 18.38 -8.78 9.50
CA LEU A 450 19.33 -8.35 10.53
C LEU A 450 19.08 -8.99 11.91
N LEU A 451 17.82 -9.16 12.31
CA LEU A 451 17.48 -9.82 13.59
C LEU A 451 17.71 -11.33 13.58
N ARG A 452 17.42 -12.03 12.48
CA ARG A 452 17.75 -13.46 12.35
C ARG A 452 19.26 -13.66 12.45
N ALA A 453 20.01 -12.88 11.67
CA ALA A 453 21.46 -12.87 11.71
C ALA A 453 22.06 -12.56 13.09
N LEU A 454 21.45 -11.65 13.86
CA LEU A 454 21.87 -11.39 15.24
C LEU A 454 21.67 -12.64 16.10
N ALA A 455 20.51 -13.29 16.05
CA ALA A 455 20.25 -14.53 16.78
C ALA A 455 21.23 -15.65 16.37
N ASP A 456 21.48 -15.82 15.07
CA ASP A 456 22.48 -16.76 14.54
C ASP A 456 23.90 -16.45 15.05
N SER A 457 24.25 -15.16 15.17
CA SER A 457 25.57 -14.72 15.68
C SER A 457 25.71 -14.87 17.21
N VAL A 458 24.63 -14.76 17.97
CA VAL A 458 24.61 -14.97 19.43
C VAL A 458 24.87 -16.45 19.75
N HIS A 459 24.38 -17.37 18.93
CA HIS A 459 24.65 -18.81 19.08
C HIS A 459 26.14 -19.20 18.90
N LEU A 460 26.99 -18.34 18.34
CA LEU A 460 28.44 -18.61 18.22
C LEU A 460 29.25 -18.33 19.49
N TRP A 461 28.66 -17.74 20.54
CA TRP A 461 29.33 -17.40 21.80
C TRP A 461 28.58 -17.90 23.05
N GLY A 462 28.03 -19.12 23.00
CA GLY A 462 27.47 -19.79 24.18
C GLY A 462 27.20 -21.28 23.97
N ASN A 463 27.91 -22.14 24.71
CA ASN A 463 27.66 -23.60 24.69
C ASN A 463 26.33 -23.94 25.36
N GLY A 464 25.37 -24.46 24.58
CA GLY A 464 24.08 -24.96 25.06
C GLY A 464 23.24 -25.49 23.91
N ALA A 465 23.17 -26.81 23.76
CA ALA A 465 22.66 -27.44 22.53
C ALA A 465 21.15 -27.25 22.30
N VAL A 466 20.79 -26.79 21.09
CA VAL A 466 19.46 -26.96 20.48
C VAL A 466 19.66 -27.36 19.02
N HIS A 467 18.88 -28.31 18.52
CA HIS A 467 18.99 -28.80 17.14
C HIS A 467 18.41 -27.79 16.13
N PRO A 468 18.96 -27.70 14.90
CA PRO A 468 18.44 -26.82 13.86
C PRO A 468 17.14 -27.36 13.26
N PRO A 469 16.17 -26.50 12.86
CA PRO A 469 15.07 -26.90 12.00
C PRO A 469 15.57 -27.16 10.57
N LEU A 470 15.22 -28.31 10.00
CA LEU A 470 15.52 -28.63 8.60
C LEU A 470 14.65 -27.78 7.64
N PRO A 471 15.14 -27.48 6.42
CA PRO A 471 14.46 -26.59 5.48
C PRO A 471 13.17 -27.21 4.93
N ALA A 472 12.13 -26.38 4.79
CA ALA A 472 10.83 -26.80 4.26
C ALA A 472 10.84 -26.88 2.73
N SER A 473 11.20 -28.04 2.18
CA SER A 473 10.90 -28.43 0.80
C SER A 473 9.65 -29.31 0.73
N CYS A 474 8.69 -28.95 -0.13
CA CYS A 474 7.77 -29.91 -0.73
C CYS A 474 8.56 -30.82 -1.71
N PRO A 475 8.10 -32.05 -2.06
CA PRO A 475 6.68 -32.45 -2.14
C PRO A 475 6.27 -33.87 -1.67
N PHE A 476 4.95 -34.04 -1.47
CA PHE A 476 4.13 -35.27 -1.62
C PHE A 476 4.39 -36.57 -0.80
N HIS A 477 3.28 -37.26 -0.52
CA HIS A 477 3.08 -38.69 -0.17
C HIS A 477 3.56 -39.29 1.18
N MET A 478 2.56 -39.58 2.02
CA MET A 478 2.44 -40.75 2.91
C MET A 478 2.37 -42.09 2.10
N PRO A 479 2.62 -43.30 2.67
CA PRO A 479 2.26 -43.68 4.07
C PRO A 479 3.14 -44.71 4.87
N THR A 480 2.85 -44.77 6.19
CA THR A 480 2.80 -45.95 7.11
C THR A 480 4.04 -46.74 7.64
N HIS A 481 3.96 -47.05 8.95
CA HIS A 481 4.55 -48.19 9.71
C HIS A 481 6.07 -48.19 9.99
N ILE A 482 6.64 -48.80 11.07
CA ILE A 482 6.15 -49.78 12.09
C ILE A 482 6.91 -49.58 13.47
N PHE A 483 6.21 -49.70 14.62
CA PHE A 483 6.63 -50.04 16.03
C PHE A 483 7.93 -49.45 16.68
N THR A 484 8.22 -49.53 18.01
CA THR A 484 7.65 -50.29 19.16
C THR A 484 7.76 -49.50 20.48
N GLY A 485 6.87 -49.71 21.46
CA GLY A 485 7.16 -49.38 22.88
C GLY A 485 5.97 -49.02 23.78
N ARG A 486 5.42 -49.99 24.53
CA ARG A 486 4.45 -49.79 25.64
C ARG A 486 4.69 -50.84 26.73
N PRO A 487 4.44 -50.53 28.01
CA PRO A 487 3.15 -50.87 28.66
C PRO A 487 2.39 -49.59 29.16
N HIS A 488 1.04 -49.48 29.16
CA HIS A 488 0.00 -50.17 29.97
C HIS A 488 0.07 -49.81 31.47
N LEU A 489 -0.97 -49.41 32.23
CA LEU A 489 -2.45 -49.16 32.12
C LEU A 489 -2.79 -48.06 33.20
N LEU A 490 -3.93 -47.37 33.42
CA LEU A 490 -5.35 -47.22 32.98
C LEU A 490 -5.78 -45.78 33.47
N SER A 491 -6.96 -45.14 33.31
CA SER A 491 -8.31 -45.37 32.72
C SER A 491 -9.04 -44.01 32.46
N HIS A 492 -10.31 -44.06 32.04
CA HIS A 492 -11.34 -42.99 32.00
C HIS A 492 -12.72 -43.64 32.36
N PRO A 493 -13.90 -42.97 32.46
CA PRO A 493 -14.26 -41.54 32.22
C PRO A 493 -15.16 -40.88 33.32
N SER A 494 -15.75 -39.71 32.98
CA SER A 494 -17.14 -39.24 33.34
C SER A 494 -17.32 -37.99 34.23
N ASP A 495 -17.73 -36.89 33.56
CA ASP A 495 -18.96 -36.08 33.77
C ASP A 495 -19.32 -35.31 35.07
N VAL A 496 -19.59 -34.00 34.84
CA VAL A 496 -20.74 -33.18 35.34
C VAL A 496 -20.67 -32.41 36.70
N CYS A 497 -20.90 -31.09 36.56
CA CYS A 497 -21.43 -30.07 37.49
C CYS A 497 -21.21 -30.12 39.03
N GLY A 498 -20.62 -29.02 39.55
CA GLY A 498 -21.46 -28.03 40.26
C GLY A 498 -21.13 -27.64 41.71
N LEU A 499 -21.20 -26.32 41.96
CA LEU A 499 -21.40 -25.63 43.25
C LEU A 499 -20.27 -25.55 44.29
N LEU A 500 -20.31 -24.42 45.02
CA LEU A 500 -19.52 -23.98 46.17
C LEU A 500 -20.25 -24.35 47.49
N PRO A 501 -19.65 -24.30 48.72
CA PRO A 501 -18.62 -23.33 49.14
C PRO A 501 -17.46 -23.84 50.04
N ALA A 502 -16.67 -22.86 50.50
CA ALA A 502 -15.44 -22.91 51.32
C ALA A 502 -15.71 -23.26 52.83
N PRO A 503 -14.71 -23.31 53.76
CA PRO A 503 -13.28 -22.92 53.62
C PRO A 503 -12.21 -23.85 54.23
N GLY A 504 -10.95 -23.66 53.81
CA GLY A 504 -9.75 -24.32 54.38
C GLY A 504 -8.47 -23.52 54.08
N ARG A 505 -7.55 -23.45 55.05
CA ARG A 505 -6.35 -22.56 55.00
C ARG A 505 -5.21 -23.17 54.18
N GLY A 506 -4.48 -22.34 53.44
CA GLY A 506 -3.19 -22.67 52.82
C GLY A 506 -2.53 -21.41 52.24
N HIS A 507 -1.23 -21.22 52.48
CA HIS A 507 -0.46 -20.13 51.88
C HIS A 507 0.08 -20.55 50.51
N ASP A 508 0.06 -19.65 49.53
CA ASP A 508 1.28 -19.24 48.83
C ASP A 508 1.12 -17.87 48.16
N ALA A 509 2.22 -17.17 47.92
CA ALA A 509 2.21 -15.75 47.56
C ALA A 509 2.39 -15.48 46.06
N GLY A 510 1.36 -14.94 45.41
CA GLY A 510 1.46 -14.33 44.08
C GLY A 510 1.54 -12.79 44.17
N PRO A 511 2.34 -12.11 43.33
CA PRO A 511 2.45 -10.65 43.36
C PRO A 511 1.18 -9.98 42.80
N CYS A 512 0.43 -9.28 43.64
CA CYS A 512 -0.73 -8.50 43.22
C CYS A 512 -0.32 -7.24 42.44
N LEU A 513 -0.97 -7.00 41.30
CA LEU A 513 -0.89 -5.73 40.57
C LEU A 513 -1.90 -4.74 41.16
N VAL A 514 -1.43 -3.56 41.56
CA VAL A 514 -2.26 -2.41 41.93
C VAL A 514 -1.66 -1.17 41.26
N PRO A 515 -2.44 -0.34 40.53
CA PRO A 515 -1.91 0.79 39.79
C PRO A 515 -1.58 1.98 40.70
N ILE A 516 -0.53 2.72 40.37
CA ILE A 516 -0.15 4.00 41.01
C ILE A 516 -0.17 5.09 39.93
N PRO A 517 -0.97 6.16 40.06
CA PRO A 517 -0.90 7.32 39.18
C PRO A 517 0.25 8.24 39.61
N LEU A 518 0.90 8.89 38.64
CA LEU A 518 1.84 9.99 38.89
C LEU A 518 1.11 11.33 38.77
N GLY A 519 1.34 12.22 39.73
CA GLY A 519 0.86 13.60 39.76
C GLY A 519 1.78 14.46 40.62
N ASP A 520 1.99 15.71 40.21
CA ASP A 520 3.05 16.58 40.76
C ASP A 520 2.84 16.99 42.23
N GLY A 521 3.96 17.28 42.90
CA GLY A 521 3.99 17.64 44.32
C GLY A 521 3.55 19.08 44.62
N GLY A 522 2.60 19.22 45.55
CA GLY A 522 2.27 20.45 46.28
C GLY A 522 2.01 20.09 47.76
N GLY A 523 2.52 20.88 48.70
CA GLY A 523 2.59 20.50 50.12
C GLY A 523 1.44 21.00 51.02
N VAL A 524 1.77 21.18 52.31
CA VAL A 524 0.91 21.59 53.46
C VAL A 524 -0.19 20.57 53.90
N PRO A 525 -0.65 20.56 55.18
CA PRO A 525 -0.54 19.33 55.97
C PRO A 525 -1.84 18.82 56.64
N CYS A 526 -1.71 17.78 57.47
CA CYS A 526 -2.75 17.05 58.20
C CYS A 526 -3.77 17.91 58.99
N LEU A 527 -5.03 17.44 59.05
CA LEU A 527 -5.76 17.26 60.33
C LEU A 527 -7.03 16.37 60.20
N SER A 528 -7.22 15.52 61.22
CA SER A 528 -8.45 14.93 61.82
C SER A 528 -9.76 14.66 61.02
N CYS A 529 -10.35 13.49 61.27
CA CYS A 529 -11.70 13.08 60.88
C CYS A 529 -12.84 13.76 61.67
N VAL A 530 -14.02 13.93 61.05
CA VAL A 530 -15.35 14.01 61.71
C VAL A 530 -16.41 13.30 60.84
N HIS A 531 -17.54 12.88 61.42
CA HIS A 531 -18.70 12.22 60.80
C HIS A 531 -19.83 13.17 60.33
N SER A 532 -20.88 12.57 59.74
CA SER A 532 -22.26 13.06 59.45
C SER A 532 -22.51 13.39 57.96
N HIS A 533 -23.49 12.82 57.24
CA HIS A 533 -24.97 12.69 57.40
C HIS A 533 -25.78 13.93 57.00
N GLU A 534 -26.81 13.70 56.16
CA GLU A 534 -27.96 14.60 55.85
C GLU A 534 -27.60 15.91 55.09
N GLU A 535 -28.46 16.56 54.28
CA GLU A 535 -29.76 16.19 53.66
C GLU A 535 -30.02 17.02 52.38
N GLY A 536 -31.01 16.61 51.57
CA GLY A 536 -31.66 17.41 50.50
C GLY A 536 -30.83 17.78 49.25
N ALA A 537 -31.37 18.42 48.21
CA ALA A 537 -32.69 18.39 47.54
C ALA A 537 -32.76 19.56 46.52
N GLU A 538 -33.56 19.41 45.47
CA GLU A 538 -34.12 20.44 44.57
C GLU A 538 -33.22 21.45 43.80
N SER A 539 -33.14 21.18 42.49
CA SER A 539 -33.25 22.12 41.35
C SER A 539 -33.17 23.64 41.54
N THR A 540 -32.37 24.28 40.66
CA THR A 540 -32.91 25.22 39.66
C THR A 540 -32.10 25.19 38.37
#